data_AF-A0A535LJL3-F1
#
_entry.id   AF-A0A535LJL3-F1
#
_cell.length_a   1.000
_cell.length_b   1.000
_cell.length_c   1.000
_cell.angle_alpha   90.00
_cell.angle_beta   90.00
_cell.angle_gamma   90.00
#
_symmetry.space_group_name_H-M   'P 1'
#
loop_
_entity.id
_entity.type
_entity.pdbx_description
1 polymer ?
#
loop_
_entity_poly.entity_id
_entity_poly.type
_entity_poly.pdbx_seq_one_letter_code
_entity_poly.pdbx_strand_id
1 'polypeptide(L)'
;MAPANAIWDDELQAAGAQMLELPAVDNRACCDTAQKMTALLGKAGFVSIKVWSESIEHRWRPDDHFDYQVRSSSRLRLLSLSEKDREACLGRIRRRLSSADGDQYVYRGEVFMATAFKADHPSDNH
;
A
#
# COMPACT_ATOMS: atom_id res chain seq x y z
N MET A 1 4.55 5.41 3.67
CA MET A 1 3.21 6.01 3.37
C MET A 1 3.29 7.51 3.65
N ALA A 2 2.39 8.32 3.08
CA ALA A 2 2.35 9.76 3.39
C ALA A 2 1.90 9.97 4.85
N PRO A 3 2.47 10.94 5.60
CA PRO A 3 2.09 11.21 6.99
C PRO A 3 0.59 11.48 7.20
N ALA A 4 -0.09 12.09 6.23
CA ALA A 4 -1.54 12.30 6.25
C ALA A 4 -2.35 10.99 6.43
N ASN A 5 -1.78 9.83 6.09
CA ASN A 5 -2.45 8.54 6.33
C ASN A 5 -2.62 8.23 7.82
N ALA A 6 -1.74 8.72 8.69
CA ALA A 6 -1.88 8.50 10.14
C ALA A 6 -3.17 9.12 10.68
N ILE A 7 -3.59 10.28 10.14
CA ILE A 7 -4.87 10.92 10.50
C ILE A 7 -6.05 10.01 10.15
N TRP A 8 -6.01 9.34 8.99
CA TRP A 8 -7.03 8.36 8.61
C TRP A 8 -7.05 7.18 9.57
N ASP A 9 -5.87 6.63 9.87
CA ASP A 9 -5.75 5.48 10.76
C ASP A 9 -6.30 5.77 12.16
N ASP A 10 -5.92 6.91 12.74
CA ASP A 10 -6.39 7.39 14.05
C ASP A 10 -7.91 7.53 14.08
N GLU A 11 -8.50 8.27 13.14
CA GLU A 11 -9.93 8.59 13.17
C GLU A 11 -10.81 7.37 12.87
N LEU A 12 -10.36 6.49 11.97
CA LEU A 12 -11.05 5.23 11.69
C LEU A 12 -10.97 4.29 12.90
N GLN A 13 -9.82 4.20 13.56
CA GLN A 13 -9.67 3.42 14.78
C GLN A 13 -10.53 3.98 15.92
N ALA A 14 -10.51 5.30 16.12
CA ALA A 14 -11.33 5.97 17.14
C ALA A 14 -12.84 5.82 16.87
N ALA A 15 -13.25 5.75 15.61
CA ALA A 15 -14.63 5.48 15.22
C ALA A 15 -15.04 3.99 15.38
N GLY A 16 -14.10 3.10 15.73
CA GLY A 16 -14.37 1.67 15.86
C GLY A 16 -14.46 0.92 14.54
N ALA A 17 -13.85 1.45 13.46
CA ALA A 17 -13.83 0.78 12.17
C ALA A 17 -13.08 -0.56 12.27
N GLN A 18 -13.65 -1.61 11.71
CA GLN A 18 -13.02 -2.93 11.70
C GLN A 18 -11.76 -2.91 10.81
N MET A 19 -10.66 -3.42 11.35
CA MET A 19 -9.48 -3.73 10.55
C MET A 19 -9.74 -5.04 9.82
N LEU A 20 -9.74 -4.99 8.49
CA LEU A 20 -9.89 -6.16 7.65
C LEU A 20 -8.50 -6.63 7.24
N GLU A 21 -8.05 -7.73 7.84
CA GLU A 21 -6.79 -8.37 7.45
C GLU A 21 -6.96 -8.97 6.06
N LEU A 22 -6.37 -8.31 5.06
CA LEU A 22 -6.28 -8.84 3.72
C LEU A 22 -5.03 -9.74 3.65
N PRO A 23 -5.16 -11.04 3.34
CA PRO A 23 -4.04 -12.01 3.38
C PRO A 23 -2.81 -11.62 2.54
N ALA A 24 -2.98 -10.74 1.55
CA ALA A 24 -1.92 -10.32 0.64
C ALA A 24 -1.01 -9.21 1.20
N VAL A 25 -1.42 -8.49 2.26
CA VAL A 25 -0.66 -7.33 2.79
C VAL A 25 0.49 -7.77 3.68
N ASP A 26 0.40 -8.97 4.27
CA ASP A 26 1.40 -9.52 5.19
C ASP A 26 2.65 -10.08 4.48
N ASN A 27 2.59 -10.23 3.16
CA ASN A 27 3.72 -10.74 2.36
C ASN A 27 4.74 -9.65 1.98
N ARG A 28 4.55 -8.39 2.38
CA ARG A 28 5.52 -7.31 2.06
C ARG A 28 6.91 -7.62 2.61
N ALA A 29 6.98 -8.15 3.83
CA ALA A 29 8.25 -8.54 4.45
C ALA A 29 8.98 -9.65 3.67
N CYS A 30 8.29 -10.38 2.79
CA CYS A 30 8.89 -11.41 1.94
C CYS A 30 9.49 -10.84 0.64
N CYS A 31 9.22 -9.57 0.31
CA CYS A 31 9.57 -8.96 -0.99
C CYS A 31 10.20 -7.55 -0.87
N ASP A 32 10.58 -7.13 0.33
CA ASP A 32 11.06 -5.77 0.65
C ASP A 32 12.57 -5.55 0.47
N THR A 33 13.27 -6.51 -0.15
CA THR A 33 14.71 -6.38 -0.46
C THR A 33 15.05 -7.07 -1.77
N ALA A 34 16.13 -6.63 -2.40
CA ALA A 34 16.64 -7.27 -3.60
C ALA A 34 17.02 -8.75 -3.37
N GLN A 35 17.60 -9.08 -2.20
CA GLN A 35 17.94 -10.48 -1.88
C GLN A 35 16.69 -11.35 -1.74
N LYS A 36 15.66 -10.88 -1.03
CA LYS A 36 14.42 -11.65 -0.84
C LYS A 36 13.68 -11.85 -2.16
N MET A 37 13.60 -10.82 -3.01
CA MET A 37 13.03 -10.93 -4.35
C MET A 37 13.79 -11.93 -5.23
N THR A 38 15.13 -11.90 -5.20
CA THR A 38 15.98 -12.84 -5.93
C THR A 38 15.75 -14.28 -5.45
N ALA A 39 15.73 -14.48 -4.12
CA ALA A 39 15.49 -15.79 -3.53
C ALA A 39 14.09 -16.33 -3.83
N LEU A 40 13.06 -15.46 -3.79
CA LEU A 40 11.68 -15.81 -4.11
C LEU A 40 11.56 -16.29 -5.57
N LEU A 41 12.08 -15.52 -6.52
CA LEU A 41 12.03 -15.84 -7.94
C LEU A 41 12.85 -17.10 -8.27
N GLY A 42 14.03 -17.26 -7.66
CA GLY A 42 14.85 -18.45 -7.83
C GLY A 42 14.17 -19.71 -7.31
N LYS A 43 13.54 -19.66 -6.13
CA LYS A 43 12.75 -20.78 -5.59
C LYS A 43 11.56 -21.13 -6.48
N ALA A 44 11.00 -20.17 -7.19
CA ALA A 44 9.93 -20.37 -8.15
C ALA A 44 10.42 -20.89 -9.52
N GLY A 45 11.72 -21.17 -9.69
CA GLY A 45 12.29 -21.73 -10.92
C GLY A 45 12.56 -20.70 -12.02
N PHE A 46 12.51 -19.41 -11.71
CA PHE A 46 12.92 -18.37 -12.66
C PHE A 46 14.46 -18.28 -12.74
N VAL A 47 14.95 -17.89 -13.91
CA VAL A 47 16.38 -17.74 -14.23
C VAL A 47 16.67 -16.33 -14.76
N SER A 48 17.96 -15.99 -14.89
CA SER A 48 18.40 -14.67 -15.37
C SER A 48 17.75 -13.51 -14.59
N ILE A 49 17.65 -13.67 -13.28
CA ILE A 49 16.96 -12.74 -12.38
C ILE A 49 17.79 -11.46 -12.23
N LYS A 50 17.17 -10.32 -12.53
CA LYS A 50 17.72 -8.99 -12.27
C LYS A 50 16.78 -8.26 -11.35
N VAL A 51 17.30 -7.77 -10.22
CA VAL A 51 16.55 -6.98 -9.25
C VAL A 51 17.31 -5.69 -9.01
N TRP A 52 16.57 -4.58 -8.98
CA TRP A 52 17.10 -3.27 -8.62
C TRP A 52 16.07 -2.53 -7.78
N SER A 53 16.52 -1.48 -7.11
CA SER A 53 15.64 -0.60 -6.37
C SER A 53 15.75 0.83 -6.87
N GLU A 54 14.64 1.56 -6.76
CA GLU A 54 14.59 2.99 -7.00
C GLU A 54 13.89 3.68 -5.83
N SER A 55 14.45 4.83 -5.43
CA SER A 55 13.77 5.73 -4.51
C SER A 55 12.68 6.46 -5.26
N ILE A 56 11.48 6.48 -4.69
CA ILE A 56 10.34 7.20 -5.23
C ILE A 56 9.86 8.26 -4.25
N GLU A 57 9.43 9.38 -4.82
CA GLU A 57 8.66 10.41 -4.13
C GLU A 57 7.36 10.63 -4.91
N HIS A 58 6.25 10.65 -4.21
CA HIS A 58 4.96 11.02 -4.76
C HIS A 58 4.29 12.06 -3.87
N ARG A 59 3.87 13.17 -4.46
CA ARG A 59 3.15 14.23 -3.77
C ARG A 59 1.70 14.24 -4.19
N TRP A 60 0.81 13.96 -3.24
CA TRP A 60 -0.61 14.07 -3.48
C TRP A 60 -1.06 15.53 -3.48
N ARG A 61 -2.09 15.84 -4.26
CA ARG A 61 -2.95 16.99 -3.95
C ARG A 61 -3.88 16.60 -2.80
N PRO A 62 -4.20 17.50 -1.87
CA PRO A 62 -5.06 17.18 -0.74
C PRO A 62 -6.40 16.53 -1.12
N ASP A 63 -7.08 17.07 -2.14
CA ASP A 63 -8.36 16.54 -2.59
C ASP A 63 -8.22 15.15 -3.23
N ASP A 64 -7.20 14.94 -4.06
CA ASP A 64 -6.91 13.64 -4.68
C ASP A 64 -6.58 12.58 -3.63
N HIS A 65 -5.82 12.96 -2.58
CA HIS A 65 -5.51 12.08 -1.45
C HIS A 65 -6.79 11.66 -0.71
N PHE A 66 -7.66 12.62 -0.43
CA PHE A 66 -8.91 12.36 0.26
C PHE A 66 -9.81 11.43 -0.57
N ASP A 67 -10.00 11.72 -1.84
CA ASP A 67 -10.79 10.90 -2.76
C ASP A 67 -10.22 9.49 -2.91
N TYR A 68 -8.90 9.36 -3.03
CA TYR A 68 -8.22 8.07 -3.08
C TYR A 68 -8.48 7.24 -1.81
N GLN A 69 -8.38 7.86 -0.64
CA GLN A 69 -8.62 7.18 0.63
C GLN A 69 -10.08 6.70 0.77
N VAL A 70 -11.05 7.56 0.44
CA VAL A 70 -12.49 7.21 0.49
C VAL A 70 -12.82 6.05 -0.43
N ARG A 71 -12.26 6.05 -1.65
CA ARG A 71 -12.64 5.08 -2.70
C ARG A 71 -11.80 3.81 -2.69
N SER A 72 -10.61 3.85 -2.10
CA SER A 72 -9.64 2.76 -2.14
C SER A 72 -9.15 2.40 -0.74
N SER A 73 -8.03 2.97 -0.30
CA SER A 73 -7.26 2.47 0.85
C SER A 73 -8.05 2.35 2.15
N SER A 74 -9.00 3.26 2.40
CA SER A 74 -9.83 3.25 3.61
C SER A 74 -11.27 2.79 3.38
N ARG A 75 -11.65 2.46 2.14
CA ARG A 75 -13.04 2.18 1.76
C ARG A 75 -13.69 1.09 2.62
N LEU A 76 -13.02 -0.05 2.78
CA LEU A 76 -13.61 -1.17 3.52
C LEU A 76 -13.77 -0.86 5.02
N ARG A 77 -12.81 -0.13 5.61
CA ARG A 77 -12.90 0.34 7.00
C ARG A 77 -14.07 1.32 7.16
N LEU A 78 -14.22 2.26 6.23
CA LEU A 78 -15.37 3.18 6.21
C LEU A 78 -16.71 2.45 6.07
N LEU A 79 -16.78 1.41 5.24
CA LEU A 79 -17.99 0.61 5.05
C LEU A 79 -18.34 -0.26 6.27
N SER A 80 -17.39 -0.53 7.17
CA SER A 80 -17.66 -1.24 8.42
C SER A 80 -18.36 -0.38 9.48
N LEU A 81 -18.35 0.94 9.33
CA LEU A 81 -19.02 1.88 10.22
C LEU A 81 -20.50 2.02 9.86
N SER A 82 -21.32 2.40 10.85
CA SER A 82 -22.67 2.90 10.58
C SER A 82 -22.61 4.15 9.71
N GLU A 83 -23.68 4.45 8.96
CA GLU A 83 -23.72 5.65 8.10
C GLU A 83 -23.45 6.94 8.89
N LYS A 84 -24.08 7.07 10.07
CA LYS A 84 -23.88 8.22 10.96
C LYS A 84 -22.44 8.34 11.45
N ASP A 85 -21.83 7.23 11.87
CA ASP A 85 -20.45 7.24 12.38
C ASP A 85 -19.44 7.48 11.27
N ARG A 86 -19.72 6.96 10.07
CA ARG A 86 -18.93 7.20 8.86
C ARG A 86 -18.92 8.67 8.47
N GLU A 87 -20.09 9.32 8.43
CA GLU A 87 -20.18 10.76 8.15
C GLU A 87 -19.44 11.60 9.18
N ALA A 88 -19.63 11.30 10.47
CA ALA A 88 -18.93 11.98 11.56
C ALA A 88 -17.41 11.79 11.47
N CYS A 89 -16.95 10.58 11.14
CA CYS A 89 -15.54 10.25 10.94
C CYS A 89 -14.94 11.05 9.78
N LEU A 90 -15.59 11.04 8.60
CA LEU A 90 -15.14 11.81 7.44
C LEU A 90 -15.09 13.32 7.73
N GLY A 91 -16.04 13.85 8.52
CA GLY A 91 -16.04 15.23 8.96
C GLY A 91 -14.82 15.59 9.84
N ARG A 92 -14.44 14.71 10.76
CA ARG A 92 -13.23 14.89 11.60
C ARG A 92 -11.95 14.82 10.77
N ILE A 93 -11.86 13.84 9.87
CA ILE A 93 -10.72 13.67 8.96
C ILE A 93 -10.54 14.92 8.10
N ARG A 94 -11.59 15.42 7.44
CA ARG A 94 -11.52 16.66 6.64
C ARG A 94 -11.02 17.85 7.46
N ARG A 95 -11.53 18.01 8.68
CA ARG A 95 -11.12 19.10 9.56
C ARG A 95 -9.63 19.02 9.91
N ARG A 96 -9.13 17.84 10.29
CA ARG A 96 -7.70 17.63 10.60
C ARG A 96 -6.81 17.84 9.37
N LEU A 97 -7.24 17.37 8.20
CA LEU A 97 -6.48 17.50 6.96
C LEU A 97 -6.47 18.93 6.40
N SER A 98 -7.51 19.74 6.65
CA SER A 98 -7.53 21.14 6.21
C SER A 98 -6.45 22.02 6.84
N SER A 99 -5.92 21.62 8.00
CA SER A 99 -4.79 22.27 8.68
C SER A 99 -3.44 21.61 8.40
N ALA A 100 -3.39 20.54 7.59
CA ALA A 100 -2.17 19.82 7.29
C ALA A 100 -1.30 20.60 6.29
N ASP A 101 0.01 20.64 6.54
CA ASP A 101 0.97 21.18 5.58
C ASP A 101 1.09 20.29 4.31
N GLY A 102 1.73 20.84 3.28
CA GLY A 102 1.94 20.12 2.01
C GLY A 102 2.83 18.89 2.14
N ASP A 103 3.72 18.85 3.14
CA ASP A 103 4.64 17.74 3.36
C ASP A 103 3.92 16.52 3.96
N GLN A 104 2.79 16.71 4.65
CA GLN A 104 1.90 15.62 5.06
C GLN A 104 1.41 14.78 3.88
N TYR A 105 1.37 15.36 2.68
CA TYR A 105 0.90 14.70 1.46
C TYR A 105 2.01 14.07 0.63
N VAL A 106 3.25 14.09 1.12
CA VAL A 106 4.40 13.49 0.44
C VAL A 106 4.63 12.07 0.92
N TYR A 107 4.47 11.12 0.01
CA TYR A 107 4.92 9.75 0.18
C TYR A 107 6.34 9.60 -0.35
N ARG A 108 7.23 9.06 0.48
CA ARG A 108 8.56 8.58 0.09
C ARG A 108 8.66 7.09 0.37
N GLY A 109 9.33 6.38 -0.52
CA GLY A 109 9.56 4.95 -0.37
C GLY A 109 10.62 4.44 -1.33
N GLU A 110 10.91 3.16 -1.20
CA GLU A 110 11.76 2.43 -2.13
C GLU A 110 10.90 1.37 -2.84
N VAL A 111 11.05 1.27 -4.16
CA VAL A 111 10.38 0.24 -4.97
C VAL A 111 11.44 -0.73 -5.45
N PHE A 112 11.22 -2.02 -5.21
CA PHE A 112 12.01 -3.11 -5.78
C PHE A 112 11.34 -3.61 -7.05
N MET A 113 12.09 -3.56 -8.16
CA MET A 113 11.66 -4.09 -9.45
C MET A 113 12.48 -5.32 -9.78
N ALA A 114 11.83 -6.30 -10.40
CA ALA A 114 12.49 -7.52 -10.81
C ALA A 114 12.07 -7.92 -12.22
N THR A 115 13.03 -8.40 -13.00
CA THR A 115 12.79 -9.10 -14.27
C THR A 115 13.46 -10.46 -14.21
N ALA A 116 12.81 -11.48 -14.76
CA ALA A 116 13.34 -12.83 -14.83
C ALA A 116 12.70 -13.60 -15.98
N PHE A 117 13.35 -14.68 -16.40
CA PHE A 117 12.86 -15.59 -17.43
C PHE A 117 12.34 -16.87 -16.78
N LYS A 118 11.25 -17.42 -17.30
CA LYS A 118 10.85 -18.78 -16.93
C LYS A 118 11.91 -19.74 -17.48
N ALA A 119 12.39 -20.68 -16.68
CA ALA A 119 13.26 -21.72 -17.20
C ALA A 119 12.53 -22.51 -18.29
N ASP A 120 13.20 -22.77 -19.42
CA ASP A 120 12.70 -23.74 -20.38
C ASP A 120 12.70 -25.11 -19.69
N HIS A 121 11.55 -25.77 -19.65
CA HIS A 121 11.55 -27.20 -19.39
C HIS A 121 12.21 -27.86 -20.60
N PRO A 122 13.27 -28.67 -20.44
CA PRO A 122 13.64 -29.58 -21.50
C PRO A 122 12.38 -30.42 -21.78
N SER A 123 11.86 -30.32 -23.00
CA SER A 123 10.76 -31.14 -23.48
C SER A 123 11.10 -32.59 -23.15
N ASP A 124 10.19 -33.29 -22.47
CA ASP A 124 10.23 -34.74 -22.34
C ASP A 124 10.32 -35.33 -23.76
N ASN A 125 11.53 -35.70 -24.18
CA ASN A 125 11.73 -36.64 -25.27
C ASN A 125 11.59 -38.03 -24.66
N HIS A 126 10.40 -38.61 -24.78
CA HIS A 126 10.17 -40.06 -24.77
C HIS A 126 9.62 -40.48 -26.13
#